data_AF-A0A949STQ1-F1
#
_entry.id   AF-A0A949STQ1-F1
#
_cell.length_a   1.000
_cell.length_b   1.000
_cell.length_c   1.000
_cell.angle_alpha   90.00
_cell.angle_beta   90.00
_cell.angle_gamma   90.00
#
_symmetry.space_group_name_H-M   'P 1'
#
loop_
_entity.id
_entity.type
_entity.pdbx_description
1 polymer ?
#
loop_
_entity_poly.entity_id
_entity_poly.type
_entity_poly.pdbx_seq_one_letter_code
_entity_poly.pdbx_strand_id
1 'polypeptide(L)'
;MIPRLLLLLPLLCLNLHAAEPTNAKEAAEKKAAADRAVAEKFAQWKATLPAEQQAWETLLEQNLGAFYLPIYQAEKVKGRVSSWDYVKDLPGLPRVLLIGDSVSRGYTLATRKALQGSANLHRAPENCGPTANGLKKLKVWLGSGRWDIIHFNFGIHDRKTPLPDYEKRLEEITVQLKATGARLIWASTTPVAEGGMKDATPADLVARNEVAARVMAKHGVAIDDLYSAMLPHLSQHQPPADVHFREPGYQFLGEQVAASVMKVVPLLKTVNTAVIPMGRLEKDGYDWKARHDAILRLKAEVNPEIVLIGDSITHFWGGQPDGGRMGNRGSETWQSLFGSRRVLNLGFGWDRTQNVLKRLDLGELDGLRPKAVVIHIGTNNTAETVNCRASTPAEIAEGVAAIISRCRKACPEAKIILMAVFPRGEKASDPKRAVLREVNGLLAAGPAKLPGVTWLDITDKWLKPDGGISRDIMPDFLHPNQKGYAIWADALRPVLPQ
;
A
#
# COMPACT_ATOMS: atom_id res chain seq x y z
N MET A 1 -3.71 93.83 24.95
CA MET A 1 -3.28 93.68 23.54
C MET A 1 -2.85 92.23 23.31
N ILE A 2 -3.24 91.67 22.15
CA ILE A 2 -3.03 90.31 21.64
C ILE A 2 -3.99 89.23 22.19
N PRO A 3 -4.96 88.73 21.40
CA PRO A 3 -5.80 87.60 21.79
C PRO A 3 -5.10 86.26 21.50
N ARG A 4 -5.27 85.30 22.43
CA ARG A 4 -4.80 83.91 22.30
C ARG A 4 -5.74 83.13 21.38
N LEU A 5 -5.18 82.57 20.31
CA LEU A 5 -5.80 81.59 19.44
C LEU A 5 -5.93 80.26 20.20
N LEU A 6 -7.17 79.81 20.48
CA LEU A 6 -7.43 78.45 20.98
C LEU A 6 -7.95 77.61 19.82
N LEU A 7 -7.17 76.61 19.43
CA LEU A 7 -7.58 75.53 18.52
C LEU A 7 -8.73 74.73 19.15
N LEU A 8 -9.85 74.63 18.45
CA LEU A 8 -10.91 73.66 18.71
C LEU A 8 -10.84 72.60 17.60
N LEU A 9 -10.28 71.42 17.92
CA LEU A 9 -10.48 70.20 17.15
C LEU A 9 -11.77 69.52 17.64
N PRO A 10 -12.79 69.29 16.80
CA PRO A 10 -13.87 68.40 17.15
C PRO A 10 -13.44 66.94 16.89
N LEU A 11 -13.60 66.09 17.91
CA LEU A 11 -13.55 64.64 17.80
C LEU A 11 -14.51 64.16 16.69
N LEU A 12 -13.97 63.55 15.62
CA LEU A 12 -14.76 62.69 14.74
C LEU A 12 -14.88 61.32 15.41
N CYS A 13 -16.04 61.03 16.00
CA CYS A 13 -16.45 59.66 16.28
C CYS A 13 -16.76 58.97 14.94
N LEU A 14 -15.82 58.15 14.45
CA LEU A 14 -16.04 57.22 13.34
C LEU A 14 -16.96 56.08 13.82
N ASN A 15 -18.26 56.20 13.53
CA ASN A 15 -19.20 55.09 13.59
C ASN A 15 -18.89 54.09 12.47
N LEU A 16 -18.09 53.07 12.77
CA LEU A 16 -17.91 51.89 11.93
C LEU A 16 -19.12 50.95 12.09
N HIS A 17 -20.26 51.32 11.51
CA HIS A 17 -21.29 50.35 11.15
C HIS A 17 -21.07 49.97 9.70
N ALA A 18 -20.63 48.73 9.44
CA ALA A 18 -20.62 48.20 8.09
C ALA A 18 -22.07 48.20 7.58
N ALA A 19 -22.38 49.03 6.58
CA ALA A 19 -23.72 49.15 6.05
C ALA A 19 -24.25 47.78 5.58
N GLU A 20 -25.49 47.43 5.94
CA GLU A 20 -26.15 46.23 5.43
C GLU A 20 -26.37 46.35 3.91
N PRO A 21 -26.22 45.26 3.13
CA PRO A 21 -26.46 45.30 1.70
C PRO A 21 -27.92 45.62 1.40
N THR A 22 -28.15 46.58 0.49
CA THR A 22 -29.49 47.07 0.12
C THR A 22 -30.15 46.24 -0.98
N ASN A 23 -29.39 45.38 -1.67
CA ASN A 23 -29.88 44.52 -2.74
C ASN A 23 -29.00 43.27 -2.94
N ALA A 24 -29.48 42.31 -3.75
CA ALA A 24 -28.81 41.03 -3.99
C ALA A 24 -27.43 41.16 -4.67
N LYS A 25 -27.24 42.17 -5.53
CA LYS A 25 -25.95 42.41 -6.19
C LYS A 25 -24.91 42.91 -5.19
N GLU A 26 -25.29 43.87 -4.35
CA GLU A 26 -24.44 44.39 -3.28
C GLU A 26 -24.11 43.31 -2.24
N ALA A 27 -25.06 42.43 -1.91
CA ALA A 27 -24.83 41.28 -1.04
C ALA A 27 -23.83 40.29 -1.67
N ALA A 28 -23.94 40.01 -2.97
CA ALA A 28 -23.01 39.15 -3.69
C ALA A 28 -21.60 39.74 -3.78
N GLU A 29 -21.47 41.05 -4.02
CA GLU A 29 -20.20 41.77 -4.05
C GLU A 29 -19.52 41.78 -2.67
N LYS A 30 -20.26 42.07 -1.60
CA LYS A 30 -19.77 42.00 -0.22
C LYS A 30 -19.32 40.58 0.15
N LYS A 31 -20.07 39.57 -0.25
CA LYS A 31 -19.68 38.16 -0.05
C LYS A 31 -18.40 37.82 -0.81
N ALA A 32 -18.29 38.21 -2.09
CA ALA A 32 -17.10 37.96 -2.90
C ALA A 32 -15.84 38.65 -2.32
N ALA A 33 -15.99 39.86 -1.78
CA ALA A 33 -14.91 40.56 -1.08
C ALA A 33 -14.49 39.83 0.20
N ALA A 34 -15.46 39.36 1.00
CA ALA A 34 -15.19 38.58 2.21
C ALA A 34 -14.49 37.24 1.88
N ASP A 35 -14.97 36.52 0.86
CA ASP A 35 -14.38 35.26 0.40
C ASP A 35 -12.94 35.48 -0.10
N ARG A 36 -12.67 36.60 -0.80
CA ARG A 36 -11.30 36.97 -1.23
C ARG A 36 -10.39 37.23 -0.03
N ALA A 37 -10.85 37.97 0.96
CA ALA A 37 -10.08 38.24 2.17
C ALA A 37 -9.75 36.95 2.96
N VAL A 38 -10.68 35.98 2.98
CA VAL A 38 -10.43 34.66 3.56
C VAL A 38 -9.40 33.88 2.73
N ALA A 39 -9.52 33.88 1.39
CA ALA A 39 -8.59 33.19 0.51
C ALA A 39 -7.15 33.73 0.64
N GLU A 40 -6.97 35.05 0.80
CA GLU A 40 -5.66 35.66 1.06
C GLU A 40 -5.06 35.20 2.38
N LYS A 41 -5.85 35.20 3.47
CA LYS A 41 -5.40 34.68 4.77
C LYS A 41 -5.07 33.18 4.71
N PHE A 42 -5.86 32.42 3.95
CA PHE A 42 -5.61 31.00 3.74
C PHE A 42 -4.30 30.76 2.98
N ALA A 43 -4.03 31.54 1.93
CA ALA A 43 -2.77 31.45 1.17
C ALA A 43 -1.55 31.78 2.05
N GLN A 44 -1.66 32.80 2.92
CA GLN A 44 -0.63 33.12 3.90
C GLN A 44 -0.41 31.98 4.90
N TRP A 45 -1.49 31.42 5.45
CA TRP A 45 -1.42 30.25 6.34
C TRP A 45 -0.77 29.05 5.65
N LYS A 46 -1.21 28.70 4.44
CA LYS A 46 -0.68 27.59 3.64
C LYS A 46 0.83 27.74 3.41
N ALA A 47 1.33 28.96 3.16
CA ALA A 47 2.75 29.22 2.95
C ALA A 47 3.62 28.92 4.19
N THR A 48 3.03 28.85 5.39
CA THR A 48 3.75 28.49 6.63
C THR A 48 3.88 26.98 6.84
N LEU A 49 3.16 26.16 6.06
CA LEU A 49 3.12 24.71 6.25
C LEU A 49 4.33 24.00 5.64
N PRO A 50 4.69 22.78 6.10
CA PRO A 50 5.65 21.92 5.42
C PRO A 50 5.24 21.60 3.97
N ALA A 51 6.21 21.29 3.10
CA ALA A 51 5.98 21.05 1.67
C ALA A 51 4.92 19.98 1.38
N GLU A 52 4.90 18.89 2.15
CA GLU A 52 3.91 17.81 2.02
C GLU A 52 2.48 18.26 2.33
N GLN A 53 2.32 19.17 3.29
CA GLN A 53 1.03 19.75 3.63
C GLN A 53 0.61 20.79 2.60
N GLN A 54 1.54 21.62 2.10
CA GLN A 54 1.26 22.56 1.01
C GLN A 54 0.77 21.84 -0.26
N ALA A 55 1.37 20.69 -0.59
CA ALA A 55 0.95 19.86 -1.72
C ALA A 55 -0.48 19.32 -1.50
N TRP A 56 -0.80 18.89 -0.28
CA TRP A 56 -2.14 18.45 0.08
C TRP A 56 -3.18 19.57 0.00
N GLU A 57 -2.90 20.75 0.55
CA GLU A 57 -3.79 21.91 0.46
C GLU A 57 -4.01 22.34 -1.00
N THR A 58 -2.99 22.26 -1.84
CA THR A 58 -3.12 22.52 -3.29
C THR A 58 -4.05 21.52 -3.96
N LEU A 59 -3.96 20.24 -3.58
CA LEU A 59 -4.85 19.21 -4.09
C LEU A 59 -6.31 19.46 -3.67
N LEU A 60 -6.54 19.95 -2.46
CA LEU A 60 -7.89 20.34 -1.99
C LEU A 60 -8.43 21.54 -2.77
N GLU A 61 -7.63 22.58 -2.99
CA GLU A 61 -8.02 23.76 -3.78
C GLU A 61 -8.49 23.37 -5.19
N GLN A 62 -7.87 22.35 -5.79
CA GLN A 62 -8.21 21.86 -7.12
C GLN A 62 -9.47 20.99 -7.16
N ASN A 63 -9.95 20.46 -6.03
CA ASN A 63 -10.98 19.41 -6.02
C ASN A 63 -12.20 19.73 -5.15
N LEU A 64 -12.12 20.60 -4.14
CA LEU A 64 -13.28 20.93 -3.28
C LEU A 64 -14.39 21.72 -4.01
N GLY A 65 -14.05 22.36 -5.13
CA GLY A 65 -15.00 23.12 -5.95
C GLY A 65 -15.56 24.36 -5.25
N ALA A 66 -16.41 25.10 -5.97
CA ALA A 66 -16.87 26.43 -5.55
C ALA A 66 -17.76 26.43 -4.28
N PHE A 67 -18.36 25.30 -3.92
CA PHE A 67 -19.21 25.21 -2.72
C PHE A 67 -18.39 24.94 -1.45
N TYR A 68 -17.53 23.91 -1.45
CA TYR A 68 -16.82 23.51 -0.23
C TYR A 68 -15.52 24.29 -0.01
N LEU A 69 -14.85 24.76 -1.07
CA LEU A 69 -13.56 25.44 -0.92
C LEU A 69 -13.65 26.70 -0.04
N PRO A 70 -14.60 27.65 -0.26
CA PRO A 70 -14.68 28.84 0.58
C PRO A 70 -14.98 28.51 2.05
N ILE A 71 -15.84 27.52 2.29
CA ILE A 71 -16.20 27.05 3.64
C ILE A 71 -14.96 26.46 4.32
N TYR A 72 -14.24 25.59 3.62
CA TYR A 72 -13.01 24.97 4.12
C TYR A 72 -11.96 26.02 4.49
N GLN A 73 -11.69 26.97 3.60
CA GLN A 73 -10.71 28.04 3.83
C GLN A 73 -11.09 28.91 5.05
N ALA A 74 -12.37 29.29 5.17
CA ALA A 74 -12.86 30.07 6.30
C ALA A 74 -12.70 29.35 7.64
N GLU A 75 -12.93 28.05 7.68
CA GLU A 75 -12.78 27.22 8.88
C GLU A 75 -11.30 27.00 9.22
N LYS A 76 -10.45 26.83 8.21
CA LYS A 76 -8.99 26.66 8.37
C LYS A 76 -8.31 27.88 8.95
N VAL A 77 -8.66 29.07 8.45
CA VAL A 77 -8.15 30.35 8.98
C VAL A 77 -8.57 30.57 10.44
N LYS A 78 -9.66 29.94 10.90
CA LYS A 78 -10.10 29.94 12.31
C LYS A 78 -9.47 28.82 13.16
N GLY A 79 -8.54 28.05 12.59
CA GLY A 79 -7.89 26.93 13.28
C GLY A 79 -8.80 25.71 13.49
N ARG A 80 -9.92 25.60 12.78
CA ARG A 80 -10.83 24.46 12.95
C ARG A 80 -10.29 23.23 12.23
N VAL A 81 -10.42 22.08 12.89
CA VAL A 81 -10.11 20.77 12.32
C VAL A 81 -11.24 20.35 11.40
N SER A 82 -10.89 19.77 10.25
CA SER A 82 -11.86 19.29 9.28
C SER A 82 -11.55 17.87 8.84
N SER A 83 -12.53 17.26 8.18
CA SER A 83 -12.41 15.91 7.65
C SER A 83 -11.43 15.79 6.46
N TRP A 84 -11.01 16.92 5.86
CA TRP A 84 -10.05 16.97 4.77
C TRP A 84 -8.63 17.28 5.24
N ASP A 85 -8.42 17.47 6.54
CA ASP A 85 -7.09 17.83 7.06
C ASP A 85 -6.07 16.77 6.69
N TYR A 86 -4.85 17.25 6.41
CA TYR A 86 -3.69 16.41 6.16
C TYR A 86 -3.48 15.41 7.31
N VAL A 87 -3.16 14.17 6.94
CA VAL A 87 -2.85 13.10 7.88
C VAL A 87 -1.42 12.66 7.64
N LYS A 88 -0.59 12.82 8.67
CA LYS A 88 0.75 12.23 8.68
C LYS A 88 0.64 10.76 9.07
N ASP A 89 1.18 9.88 8.24
CA ASP A 89 1.19 8.46 8.54
C ASP A 89 2.09 8.16 9.75
N LEU A 90 1.56 7.41 10.70
CA LEU A 90 2.34 6.73 11.73
C LEU A 90 2.94 5.45 11.12
N PRO A 91 4.28 5.29 11.12
CA PRO A 91 4.93 4.09 10.59
C PRO A 91 4.41 2.80 11.23
N GLY A 92 4.30 1.73 10.44
CA GLY A 92 3.84 0.41 10.91
C GLY A 92 2.32 0.25 11.09
N LEU A 93 1.54 1.32 10.86
CA LEU A 93 0.07 1.25 10.82
C LEU A 93 -0.45 1.22 9.38
N PRO A 94 -1.53 0.46 9.11
CA PRO A 94 -2.11 0.39 7.78
C PRO A 94 -2.72 1.73 7.35
N ARG A 95 -2.66 2.02 6.04
CA ARG A 95 -3.28 3.20 5.42
C ARG A 95 -4.66 2.86 4.92
N VAL A 96 -5.65 3.63 5.37
CA VAL A 96 -7.06 3.46 5.02
C VAL A 96 -7.53 4.70 4.28
N LEU A 97 -8.10 4.54 3.08
CA LEU A 97 -8.71 5.63 2.32
C LEU A 97 -10.24 5.56 2.41
N LEU A 98 -10.86 6.66 2.86
CA LEU A 98 -12.30 6.88 2.75
C LEU A 98 -12.65 7.61 1.44
N ILE A 99 -13.49 6.98 0.63
CA ILE A 99 -14.10 7.57 -0.57
C ILE A 99 -15.61 7.63 -0.36
N GLY A 100 -16.20 8.82 -0.31
CA GLY A 100 -17.63 8.92 -0.06
C GLY A 100 -18.16 10.35 -0.09
N ASP A 101 -19.45 10.46 0.16
CA ASP A 101 -20.20 11.70 0.05
C ASP A 101 -20.21 12.55 1.34
N SER A 102 -21.16 13.47 1.45
CA SER A 102 -21.31 14.39 2.57
C SER A 102 -21.67 13.69 3.89
N VAL A 103 -22.32 12.52 3.86
CA VAL A 103 -22.57 11.72 5.06
C VAL A 103 -21.24 11.15 5.56
N SER A 104 -20.43 10.62 4.64
CA SER A 104 -19.09 10.17 4.99
C SER A 104 -18.24 11.28 5.59
N ARG A 105 -18.42 12.50 5.07
CA ARG A 105 -17.73 13.69 5.57
C ARG A 105 -17.97 13.93 7.05
N GLY A 106 -19.20 13.75 7.48
CA GLY A 106 -19.59 13.96 8.87
C GLY A 106 -18.97 12.95 9.83
N TYR A 107 -18.90 11.65 9.48
CA TYR A 107 -18.39 10.64 10.42
C TYR A 107 -16.86 10.51 10.45
N THR A 108 -16.11 11.09 9.51
CA THR A 108 -14.66 10.84 9.40
C THR A 108 -13.84 11.26 10.61
N LEU A 109 -14.16 12.37 11.27
CA LEU A 109 -13.41 12.75 12.47
C LEU A 109 -13.64 11.76 13.61
N ALA A 110 -14.88 11.26 13.76
CA ALA A 110 -15.20 10.20 14.71
C ALA A 110 -14.48 8.88 14.35
N THR A 111 -14.46 8.50 13.07
CA THR A 111 -13.71 7.31 12.62
C THR A 111 -12.21 7.45 12.86
N ARG A 112 -11.61 8.63 12.60
CA ARG A 112 -10.19 8.90 12.90
C ARG A 112 -9.90 8.71 14.38
N LYS A 113 -10.75 9.26 15.25
CA LYS A 113 -10.65 9.10 16.69
C LYS A 113 -10.73 7.63 17.11
N ALA A 114 -11.70 6.88 16.58
CA ALA A 114 -11.90 5.48 16.90
C ALA A 114 -10.76 4.56 16.39
N LEU A 115 -10.08 4.93 15.30
CA LEU A 115 -8.94 4.20 14.73
C LEU A 115 -7.57 4.67 15.22
N GLN A 116 -7.52 5.62 16.16
CA GLN A 116 -6.27 6.18 16.64
C GLN A 116 -5.34 5.07 17.17
N GLY A 117 -4.09 5.06 16.72
CA GLY A 117 -3.09 4.05 17.08
C GLY A 117 -3.28 2.69 16.39
N SER A 118 -4.35 2.49 15.62
CA SER A 118 -4.65 1.24 14.92
C SER A 118 -4.53 1.35 13.40
N ALA A 119 -4.87 2.50 12.80
CA ALA A 119 -4.75 2.75 11.37
C ALA A 119 -4.60 4.25 11.05
N ASN A 120 -3.94 4.55 9.93
CA ASN A 120 -3.88 5.90 9.36
C ASN A 120 -5.09 6.13 8.45
N LEU A 121 -6.08 6.88 8.92
CA LEU A 121 -7.33 7.11 8.16
C LEU A 121 -7.30 8.42 7.36
N HIS A 122 -7.23 8.27 6.05
CA HIS A 122 -7.23 9.33 5.04
C HIS A 122 -8.61 9.48 4.40
N ARG A 123 -8.84 10.61 3.73
CA ARG A 123 -10.02 10.86 2.91
C ARG A 123 -9.62 11.30 1.52
N ALA A 124 -10.39 10.92 0.51
CA ALA A 124 -10.39 11.59 -0.78
C ALA A 124 -10.50 13.13 -0.65
N PRO A 125 -9.79 13.91 -1.48
CA PRO A 125 -9.74 15.38 -1.42
C PRO A 125 -10.98 16.06 -2.01
N GLU A 126 -12.17 15.47 -1.87
CA GLU A 126 -13.41 15.91 -2.51
C GLU A 126 -14.64 15.41 -1.73
N ASN A 127 -15.81 15.97 -2.00
CA ASN A 127 -17.08 15.31 -1.75
C ASN A 127 -17.40 14.39 -2.94
N CYS A 128 -17.13 13.09 -2.82
CA CYS A 128 -16.98 12.19 -3.97
C CYS A 128 -18.23 12.07 -4.86
N GLY A 129 -19.42 12.29 -4.30
CA GLY A 129 -20.66 12.42 -5.08
C GLY A 129 -21.09 11.10 -5.74
N PRO A 130 -21.68 11.13 -6.95
CA PRO A 130 -22.22 9.94 -7.60
C PRO A 130 -21.14 9.08 -8.28
N THR A 131 -21.48 7.85 -8.62
CA THR A 131 -20.63 6.90 -9.37
C THR A 131 -20.05 7.51 -10.65
N ALA A 132 -20.79 8.38 -11.35
CA ALA A 132 -20.30 9.07 -12.54
C ALA A 132 -19.10 10.00 -12.27
N ASN A 133 -19.01 10.59 -11.08
CA ASN A 133 -17.83 11.34 -10.67
C ASN A 133 -16.69 10.39 -10.28
N GLY A 134 -17.03 9.27 -9.63
CA GLY A 134 -16.07 8.21 -9.30
C GLY A 134 -15.26 7.75 -10.51
N LEU A 135 -15.92 7.42 -11.62
CA LEU A 135 -15.23 7.01 -12.85
C LEU A 135 -14.26 8.07 -13.41
N LYS A 136 -14.49 9.35 -13.14
CA LYS A 136 -13.64 10.45 -13.61
C LYS A 136 -12.46 10.72 -12.66
N LYS A 137 -12.69 10.58 -11.36
CA LYS A 137 -11.82 11.13 -10.32
C LYS A 137 -11.09 10.09 -9.49
N LEU A 138 -11.39 8.80 -9.63
CA LEU A 138 -10.72 7.72 -8.89
C LEU A 138 -9.20 7.84 -8.91
N LYS A 139 -8.59 8.12 -10.08
CA LYS A 139 -7.14 8.33 -10.20
C LYS A 139 -6.61 9.46 -9.30
N VAL A 140 -7.38 10.55 -9.18
CA VAL A 140 -7.03 11.70 -8.31
C VAL A 140 -7.15 11.29 -6.84
N TRP A 141 -8.25 10.62 -6.46
CA TRP A 141 -8.51 10.24 -5.07
C TRP A 141 -7.57 9.15 -4.56
N LEU A 142 -7.18 8.21 -5.42
CA LEU A 142 -6.18 7.19 -5.09
C LEU A 142 -4.77 7.80 -4.96
N GLY A 143 -4.47 8.85 -5.73
CA GLY A 143 -3.17 9.51 -5.73
C GLY A 143 -2.03 8.56 -6.12
N SER A 144 -0.82 8.88 -5.68
CA SER A 144 0.39 8.04 -5.88
C SER A 144 0.66 7.06 -4.73
N GLY A 145 -0.13 7.14 -3.66
CA GLY A 145 0.05 6.35 -2.44
C GLY A 145 -0.55 4.95 -2.56
N ARG A 146 0.04 4.00 -1.83
CA ARG A 146 -0.51 2.65 -1.66
C ARG A 146 -1.50 2.64 -0.50
N TRP A 147 -2.64 1.99 -0.69
CA TRP A 147 -3.69 1.83 0.32
C TRP A 147 -3.78 0.38 0.75
N ASP A 148 -3.86 0.13 2.05
CA ASP A 148 -4.07 -1.22 2.58
C ASP A 148 -5.56 -1.55 2.63
N ILE A 149 -6.39 -0.53 2.93
CA ILE A 149 -7.85 -0.63 2.93
C ILE A 149 -8.44 0.57 2.19
N ILE A 150 -9.43 0.31 1.34
CA ILE A 150 -10.28 1.35 0.78
C ILE A 150 -11.70 1.09 1.24
N HIS A 151 -12.24 2.01 2.04
CA HIS A 151 -13.63 2.03 2.45
C HIS A 151 -14.38 3.05 1.60
N PHE A 152 -15.38 2.60 0.85
CA PHE A 152 -16.02 3.42 -0.16
C PHE A 152 -17.54 3.35 -0.15
N ASN A 153 -18.20 4.46 -0.47
CA ASN A 153 -19.64 4.55 -0.65
C ASN A 153 -19.99 5.37 -1.91
N PHE A 154 -21.00 4.90 -2.64
CA PHE A 154 -21.73 5.64 -3.66
C PHE A 154 -23.19 5.21 -3.62
N GLY A 155 -24.13 6.11 -3.34
CA GLY A 155 -25.54 5.76 -3.48
C GLY A 155 -26.53 6.90 -3.31
N ILE A 156 -26.40 7.75 -2.27
CA ILE A 156 -27.36 8.85 -2.05
C ILE A 156 -27.35 9.84 -3.22
N HIS A 157 -26.18 10.10 -3.81
CA HIS A 157 -26.02 10.97 -4.98
C HIS A 157 -26.43 10.29 -6.30
N ASP A 158 -26.55 8.97 -6.32
CA ASP A 158 -27.06 8.20 -7.44
C ASP A 158 -28.55 7.89 -7.31
N ARG A 159 -29.27 8.45 -6.34
CA ARG A 159 -30.70 8.15 -6.09
C ARG A 159 -31.60 8.31 -7.32
N LYS A 160 -31.25 9.23 -8.23
CA LYS A 160 -31.93 9.46 -9.52
C LYS A 160 -31.38 8.63 -10.70
N THR A 161 -30.25 7.96 -10.51
CA THR A 161 -29.60 7.15 -11.54
C THR A 161 -30.38 5.83 -11.70
N PRO A 162 -30.79 5.47 -12.93
CA PRO A 162 -31.38 4.15 -13.20
C PRO A 162 -30.51 3.03 -12.62
N LEU A 163 -31.14 2.04 -11.98
CA LEU A 163 -30.42 0.97 -11.30
C LEU A 163 -29.41 0.24 -12.21
N PRO A 164 -29.69 -0.06 -13.49
CA PRO A 164 -28.71 -0.70 -14.39
C PRO A 164 -27.46 0.15 -14.64
N ASP A 165 -27.63 1.47 -14.79
CA ASP A 165 -26.50 2.39 -14.98
C ASP A 165 -25.66 2.50 -13.72
N TYR A 166 -26.32 2.55 -12.55
CA TYR A 166 -25.65 2.54 -11.26
C TYR A 166 -24.86 1.24 -11.04
N GLU A 167 -25.47 0.09 -11.32
CA GLU A 167 -24.84 -1.24 -11.20
C GLU A 167 -23.58 -1.31 -12.05
N LYS A 168 -23.68 -0.94 -13.33
CA LYS A 168 -22.56 -0.93 -14.27
C LYS A 168 -21.41 -0.03 -13.78
N ARG A 169 -21.70 1.22 -13.40
CA ARG A 169 -20.67 2.17 -12.97
C ARG A 169 -20.02 1.74 -11.65
N LEU A 170 -20.82 1.22 -10.71
CA LEU A 170 -20.30 0.72 -9.44
C LEU A 170 -19.42 -0.52 -9.65
N GLU A 171 -19.79 -1.41 -10.58
CA GLU A 171 -18.95 -2.54 -10.96
C GLU A 171 -17.61 -2.07 -11.56
N GLU A 172 -17.63 -1.12 -12.49
CA GLU A 172 -16.40 -0.53 -13.06
C GLU A 172 -15.50 0.11 -11.98
N ILE A 173 -16.08 0.87 -11.05
CA ILE A 173 -15.37 1.44 -9.90
C ILE A 173 -14.77 0.32 -9.04
N THR A 174 -15.53 -0.73 -8.75
CA THR A 174 -15.10 -1.85 -7.92
C THR A 174 -13.91 -2.58 -8.54
N VAL A 175 -13.94 -2.81 -9.86
CA VAL A 175 -12.81 -3.41 -10.59
C VAL A 175 -11.57 -2.53 -10.52
N GLN A 176 -11.71 -1.22 -10.72
CA GLN A 176 -10.58 -0.28 -10.62
C GLN A 176 -9.99 -0.24 -9.19
N LEU A 177 -10.84 -0.23 -8.17
CA LEU A 177 -10.41 -0.27 -6.77
C LEU A 177 -9.71 -1.61 -6.45
N LYS A 178 -10.20 -2.74 -6.94
CA LYS A 178 -9.56 -4.05 -6.74
C LYS A 178 -8.17 -4.13 -7.37
N ALA A 179 -7.98 -3.49 -8.52
CA ALA A 179 -6.69 -3.46 -9.21
C ALA A 179 -5.59 -2.76 -8.39
N THR A 180 -5.95 -1.96 -7.37
CA THR A 180 -4.98 -1.34 -6.45
C THR A 180 -4.32 -2.35 -5.50
N GLY A 181 -4.93 -3.53 -5.31
CA GLY A 181 -4.51 -4.53 -4.33
C GLY A 181 -4.95 -4.23 -2.89
N ALA A 182 -5.64 -3.11 -2.64
CA ALA A 182 -6.20 -2.80 -1.33
C ALA A 182 -7.34 -3.76 -0.97
N ARG A 183 -7.52 -4.02 0.33
CA ARG A 183 -8.73 -4.69 0.80
C ARG A 183 -9.90 -3.71 0.71
N LEU A 184 -10.98 -4.11 0.06
CA LEU A 184 -12.12 -3.25 -0.15
C LEU A 184 -13.23 -3.51 0.86
N ILE A 185 -13.81 -2.41 1.36
CA ILE A 185 -15.03 -2.41 2.16
C ILE A 185 -15.99 -1.43 1.51
N TRP A 186 -17.16 -1.88 1.10
CA TRP A 186 -18.21 -1.00 0.62
C TRP A 186 -19.18 -0.71 1.77
N ALA A 187 -19.46 0.57 2.03
CA ALA A 187 -20.50 0.97 2.96
C ALA A 187 -21.84 1.10 2.26
N SER A 188 -22.91 0.57 2.85
CA SER A 188 -24.27 0.83 2.36
C SER A 188 -24.67 2.28 2.57
N THR A 189 -25.47 2.83 1.65
CA THR A 189 -26.05 4.17 1.83
C THR A 189 -26.96 4.13 3.04
N THR A 190 -26.85 5.10 3.94
CA THR A 190 -27.63 5.15 5.19
C THR A 190 -29.11 5.44 4.96
N PRO A 191 -30.00 5.09 5.90
CA PRO A 191 -31.39 5.52 5.87
C PRO A 191 -31.50 7.04 5.95
N VAL A 192 -32.61 7.54 5.41
CA VAL A 192 -32.99 8.94 5.47
C VAL A 192 -34.36 9.05 6.13
N ALA A 193 -34.47 9.94 7.10
CA ALA A 193 -35.66 10.28 7.84
C ALA A 193 -36.71 10.87 6.90
N GLU A 194 -37.97 10.76 7.31
CA GLU A 194 -39.09 11.24 6.53
C GLU A 194 -38.92 12.71 6.08
N GLY A 195 -39.24 12.98 4.82
CA GLY A 195 -39.08 14.29 4.20
C GLY A 195 -37.63 14.68 3.82
N GLY A 196 -36.62 13.87 4.17
CA GLY A 196 -35.21 14.18 3.88
C GLY A 196 -34.82 14.01 2.42
N MET A 197 -35.63 13.28 1.65
CA MET A 197 -35.50 13.15 0.19
C MET A 197 -36.73 13.74 -0.49
N LYS A 198 -36.50 14.65 -1.45
CA LYS A 198 -37.58 15.24 -2.26
C LYS A 198 -37.90 14.42 -3.50
N ASP A 199 -36.98 13.55 -3.90
CA ASP A 199 -36.90 12.95 -5.22
C ASP A 199 -36.57 11.45 -5.20
N ALA A 200 -36.65 10.83 -4.03
CA ALA A 200 -36.47 9.41 -3.81
C ALA A 200 -37.19 8.98 -2.53
N THR A 201 -37.50 7.69 -2.43
CA THR A 201 -38.14 7.05 -1.28
C THR A 201 -37.14 6.18 -0.52
N PRO A 202 -37.43 5.79 0.74
CA PRO A 202 -36.64 4.79 1.43
C PRO A 202 -36.49 3.48 0.65
N ALA A 203 -37.53 3.06 -0.10
CA ALA A 203 -37.48 1.88 -0.95
C ALA A 203 -36.46 2.01 -2.09
N ASP A 204 -36.29 3.21 -2.67
CA ASP A 204 -35.29 3.45 -3.71
C ASP A 204 -33.85 3.29 -3.17
N LEU A 205 -33.61 3.69 -1.92
CA LEU A 205 -32.31 3.48 -1.27
C LEU A 205 -32.05 2.00 -0.97
N VAL A 206 -33.08 1.28 -0.51
CA VAL A 206 -32.99 -0.17 -0.28
C VAL A 206 -32.68 -0.89 -1.59
N ALA A 207 -33.44 -0.64 -2.66
CA ALA A 207 -33.21 -1.25 -3.97
C ALA A 207 -31.79 -0.97 -4.51
N ARG A 208 -31.27 0.24 -4.25
CA ARG A 208 -29.91 0.60 -4.62
C ARG A 208 -28.85 -0.12 -3.79
N ASN A 209 -29.06 -0.24 -2.48
CA ASN A 209 -28.19 -1.02 -1.60
C ASN A 209 -28.18 -2.51 -2.00
N GLU A 210 -29.31 -3.07 -2.41
CA GLU A 210 -29.40 -4.45 -2.92
C GLU A 210 -28.61 -4.63 -4.22
N VAL A 211 -28.71 -3.68 -5.16
CA VAL A 211 -27.90 -3.66 -6.39
C VAL A 211 -26.42 -3.63 -6.05
N ALA A 212 -26.02 -2.74 -5.15
CA ALA A 212 -24.63 -2.65 -4.73
C ALA A 212 -24.15 -3.92 -4.02
N ALA A 213 -24.96 -4.52 -3.15
CA ALA A 213 -24.66 -5.78 -2.48
C ALA A 213 -24.41 -6.92 -3.47
N ARG A 214 -25.17 -6.99 -4.58
CA ARG A 214 -24.90 -7.96 -5.66
C ARG A 214 -23.54 -7.74 -6.32
N VAL A 215 -23.19 -6.49 -6.62
CA VAL A 215 -21.86 -6.14 -7.16
C VAL A 215 -20.76 -6.53 -6.17
N MET A 216 -20.93 -6.20 -4.88
CA MET A 216 -19.93 -6.53 -3.85
C MET A 216 -19.76 -8.04 -3.69
N ALA A 217 -20.86 -8.80 -3.68
CA ALA A 217 -20.84 -10.26 -3.62
C ALA A 217 -20.11 -10.87 -4.83
N LYS A 218 -20.42 -10.40 -6.05
CA LYS A 218 -19.75 -10.82 -7.29
C LYS A 218 -18.23 -10.61 -7.24
N HIS A 219 -17.79 -9.54 -6.57
CA HIS A 219 -16.37 -9.16 -6.50
C HIS A 219 -15.67 -9.57 -5.21
N GLY A 220 -16.35 -10.21 -4.26
CA GLY A 220 -15.79 -10.61 -2.97
C GLY A 220 -15.39 -9.42 -2.10
N VAL A 221 -16.13 -8.32 -2.17
CA VAL A 221 -15.93 -7.09 -1.39
C VAL A 221 -16.72 -7.18 -0.08
N ALA A 222 -16.11 -6.80 1.04
CA ALA A 222 -16.80 -6.78 2.33
C ALA A 222 -17.84 -5.65 2.37
N ILE A 223 -18.95 -5.87 3.07
CA ILE A 223 -20.01 -4.87 3.23
C ILE A 223 -20.00 -4.35 4.67
N ASP A 224 -19.97 -3.04 4.82
CA ASP A 224 -20.26 -2.31 6.05
C ASP A 224 -21.71 -1.80 5.97
N ASP A 225 -22.65 -2.52 6.58
CA ASP A 225 -24.07 -2.22 6.44
C ASP A 225 -24.52 -1.07 7.35
N LEU A 226 -24.12 0.15 6.98
CA LEU A 226 -24.50 1.39 7.68
C LEU A 226 -26.00 1.63 7.66
N TYR A 227 -26.71 1.12 6.65
CA TYR A 227 -28.17 1.27 6.57
C TYR A 227 -28.84 0.60 7.75
N SER A 228 -28.65 -0.71 7.86
CA SER A 228 -29.25 -1.52 8.93
C SER A 228 -28.72 -1.12 10.30
N ALA A 229 -27.45 -0.73 10.41
CA ALA A 229 -26.87 -0.26 11.66
C ALA A 229 -27.55 1.02 12.18
N MET A 230 -27.82 2.00 11.30
CA MET A 230 -28.40 3.29 11.70
C MET A 230 -29.93 3.26 11.83
N LEU A 231 -30.62 2.36 11.12
CA LEU A 231 -32.09 2.35 11.07
C LEU A 231 -32.78 2.34 12.46
N PRO A 232 -32.35 1.55 13.46
CA PRO A 232 -32.95 1.56 14.80
C PRO A 232 -32.73 2.88 15.57
N HIS A 233 -31.74 3.66 15.18
CA HIS A 233 -31.32 4.90 15.85
C HIS A 233 -31.70 6.16 15.08
N LEU A 234 -32.35 6.00 13.92
CA LEU A 234 -32.55 7.07 12.95
C LEU A 234 -33.28 8.29 13.53
N SER A 235 -34.37 8.09 14.26
CA SER A 235 -35.16 9.18 14.85
C SER A 235 -34.40 9.97 15.94
N GLN A 236 -33.42 9.34 16.58
CA GLN A 236 -32.58 9.98 17.61
C GLN A 236 -31.46 10.79 16.95
N HIS A 237 -30.92 10.27 15.85
CA HIS A 237 -29.65 10.71 15.30
C HIS A 237 -29.75 11.58 14.05
N GLN A 238 -30.86 11.52 13.31
CA GLN A 238 -31.08 12.35 12.13
C GLN A 238 -32.22 13.35 12.40
N PRO A 239 -32.03 14.66 12.12
CA PRO A 239 -33.13 15.59 12.15
C PRO A 239 -34.15 15.27 11.03
N PRO A 240 -35.44 15.58 11.23
CA PRO A 240 -36.44 15.45 10.17
C PRO A 240 -36.07 16.28 8.95
N ALA A 241 -36.47 15.83 7.76
CA ALA A 241 -36.23 16.53 6.50
C ALA A 241 -34.75 16.81 6.15
N ASP A 242 -33.81 16.04 6.70
CA ASP A 242 -32.38 16.10 6.36
C ASP A 242 -31.81 14.72 6.05
N VAL A 243 -30.79 14.68 5.21
CA VAL A 243 -29.99 13.48 4.92
C VAL A 243 -28.77 13.36 5.85
N HIS A 244 -28.42 14.44 6.55
CA HIS A 244 -27.26 14.53 7.43
C HIS A 244 -27.62 14.25 8.88
N PHE A 245 -26.66 13.71 9.63
CA PHE A 245 -26.86 13.33 11.02
C PHE A 245 -26.43 14.44 11.99
N ARG A 246 -26.96 14.39 13.22
CA ARG A 246 -26.42 15.14 14.35
C ARG A 246 -25.10 14.51 14.79
N GLU A 247 -24.36 15.23 15.63
CA GLU A 247 -23.07 14.76 16.14
C GLU A 247 -23.11 13.34 16.76
N PRO A 248 -24.09 12.96 17.61
CA PRO A 248 -24.19 11.58 18.10
C PRO A 248 -24.36 10.54 16.99
N GLY A 249 -25.09 10.88 15.92
CA GLY A 249 -25.25 10.00 14.77
C GLY A 249 -23.96 9.83 13.96
N TYR A 250 -23.20 10.91 13.76
CA TYR A 250 -21.88 10.82 13.13
C TYR A 250 -20.86 10.10 14.01
N GLN A 251 -20.96 10.21 15.33
CA GLN A 251 -20.15 9.41 16.24
C GLN A 251 -20.45 7.92 16.08
N PHE A 252 -21.74 7.54 16.13
CA PHE A 252 -22.17 6.15 15.92
C PHE A 252 -21.69 5.58 14.58
N LEU A 253 -21.91 6.32 13.47
CA LEU A 253 -21.43 5.90 12.14
C LEU A 253 -19.90 5.80 12.12
N GLY A 254 -19.22 6.72 12.79
CA GLY A 254 -17.76 6.73 12.86
C GLY A 254 -17.19 5.49 13.56
N GLU A 255 -17.81 5.09 14.66
CA GLU A 255 -17.49 3.89 15.43
C GLU A 255 -17.82 2.60 14.64
N GLN A 256 -18.96 2.57 13.96
CA GLN A 256 -19.34 1.45 13.09
C GLN A 256 -18.33 1.25 11.93
N VAL A 257 -17.97 2.33 11.23
CA VAL A 257 -16.97 2.30 10.15
C VAL A 257 -15.62 1.84 10.70
N ALA A 258 -15.21 2.35 11.87
CA ALA A 258 -13.98 1.93 12.52
C ALA A 258 -14.00 0.43 12.87
N ALA A 259 -15.10 -0.08 13.41
CA ALA A 259 -15.28 -1.50 13.69
C ALA A 259 -15.20 -2.36 12.42
N SER A 260 -15.77 -1.90 11.31
CA SER A 260 -15.67 -2.57 10.01
C SER A 260 -14.23 -2.62 9.49
N VAL A 261 -13.51 -1.49 9.55
CA VAL A 261 -12.08 -1.41 9.21
C VAL A 261 -11.25 -2.34 10.11
N MET A 262 -11.51 -2.37 11.42
CA MET A 262 -10.77 -3.18 12.38
C MET A 262 -10.99 -4.69 12.21
N LYS A 263 -12.07 -5.15 11.56
CA LYS A 263 -12.19 -6.57 11.16
C LYS A 263 -11.19 -6.95 10.07
N VAL A 264 -10.72 -5.98 9.28
CA VAL A 264 -9.77 -6.17 8.19
C VAL A 264 -8.32 -5.94 8.62
N VAL A 265 -8.07 -5.01 9.55
CA VAL A 265 -6.71 -4.65 9.99
C VAL A 265 -5.86 -5.85 10.45
N PRO A 266 -6.36 -6.81 11.26
CA PRO A 266 -5.60 -8.01 11.61
C PRO A 266 -5.20 -8.83 10.38
N LEU A 267 -6.06 -8.92 9.37
CA LEU A 267 -5.78 -9.64 8.12
C LEU A 267 -4.61 -9.03 7.33
N LEU A 268 -4.29 -7.75 7.54
CA LEU A 268 -3.11 -7.11 6.92
C LEU A 268 -1.79 -7.51 7.59
N LYS A 269 -1.85 -7.96 8.87
CA LYS A 269 -0.69 -8.44 9.63
C LYS A 269 -0.61 -9.98 9.71
N THR A 270 -1.70 -10.70 9.43
CA THR A 270 -1.75 -12.18 9.47
C THR A 270 -1.68 -12.83 8.09
N VAL A 271 -1.81 -12.08 6.99
CA VAL A 271 -1.54 -12.62 5.66
C VAL A 271 -0.03 -12.67 5.47
N ASN A 272 0.48 -13.91 5.37
CA ASN A 272 1.85 -14.15 4.95
C ASN A 272 2.04 -13.65 3.53
N THR A 273 2.59 -12.44 3.38
CA THR A 273 2.84 -11.86 2.06
C THR A 273 3.97 -12.58 1.34
N ALA A 274 4.84 -13.33 2.04
CA ALA A 274 5.97 -14.05 1.47
C ALA A 274 5.55 -15.20 0.53
N VAL A 275 4.30 -15.66 0.62
CA VAL A 275 3.73 -16.70 -0.27
C VAL A 275 2.91 -16.12 -1.44
N ILE A 276 2.74 -14.80 -1.52
CA ILE A 276 1.95 -14.16 -2.57
C ILE A 276 2.88 -13.78 -3.74
N PRO A 277 2.67 -14.35 -4.95
CA PRO A 277 3.49 -14.03 -6.12
C PRO A 277 3.34 -12.55 -6.50
N MET A 278 4.45 -11.81 -6.48
CA MET A 278 4.49 -10.40 -6.89
C MET A 278 5.64 -10.15 -7.86
N GLY A 279 5.42 -9.33 -8.88
CA GLY A 279 6.50 -8.86 -9.76
C GLY A 279 7.47 -7.95 -9.02
N ARG A 280 8.23 -7.12 -9.74
CA ARG A 280 9.17 -6.17 -9.12
C ARG A 280 8.53 -5.36 -7.99
N LEU A 281 9.04 -5.53 -6.76
CA LEU A 281 8.59 -4.79 -5.57
C LEU A 281 9.41 -3.52 -5.34
N GLU A 282 10.73 -3.62 -5.44
CA GLU A 282 11.61 -2.48 -5.16
C GLU A 282 11.82 -1.61 -6.42
N LYS A 283 11.70 -0.29 -6.22
CA LYS A 283 11.98 0.73 -7.24
C LYS A 283 13.44 1.16 -7.18
N ASP A 284 14.33 0.24 -7.52
CA ASP A 284 15.78 0.43 -7.53
C ASP A 284 16.33 0.70 -8.96
N GLY A 285 17.66 0.71 -9.11
CA GLY A 285 18.30 0.81 -10.43
C GLY A 285 18.32 -0.50 -11.22
N TYR A 286 17.75 -1.59 -10.70
CA TYR A 286 17.85 -2.92 -11.28
C TYR A 286 16.71 -3.20 -12.28
N ASP A 287 17.05 -3.55 -13.52
CA ASP A 287 16.05 -3.88 -14.54
C ASP A 287 15.58 -5.33 -14.42
N TRP A 288 14.67 -5.54 -13.47
CA TRP A 288 14.05 -6.83 -13.20
C TRP A 288 13.36 -7.43 -14.43
N LYS A 289 12.69 -6.59 -15.24
CA LYS A 289 11.94 -7.07 -16.41
C LYS A 289 12.91 -7.54 -17.49
N ALA A 290 13.93 -6.75 -17.81
CA ALA A 290 14.93 -7.13 -18.81
C ALA A 290 15.66 -8.43 -18.42
N ARG A 291 15.96 -8.62 -17.13
CA ARG A 291 16.55 -9.88 -16.64
C ARG A 291 15.63 -11.08 -16.86
N HIS A 292 14.35 -10.95 -16.51
CA HIS A 292 13.36 -12.00 -16.72
C HIS A 292 13.17 -12.33 -18.21
N ASP A 293 13.06 -11.30 -19.06
CA ASP A 293 12.94 -11.48 -20.51
C ASP A 293 14.20 -12.14 -21.12
N ALA A 294 15.39 -11.89 -20.57
CA ALA A 294 16.61 -12.57 -20.99
C ALA A 294 16.59 -14.06 -20.61
N ILE A 295 16.12 -14.40 -19.41
CA ILE A 295 15.96 -15.78 -18.96
C ILE A 295 14.96 -16.54 -19.85
N LEU A 296 13.78 -15.97 -20.12
CA LEU A 296 12.77 -16.63 -20.94
C LEU A 296 13.26 -16.90 -22.36
N ARG A 297 14.10 -16.02 -22.92
CA ARG A 297 14.74 -16.23 -24.23
C ARG A 297 15.77 -17.35 -24.20
N LEU A 298 16.62 -17.40 -23.17
CA LEU A 298 17.78 -18.29 -23.12
C LEU A 298 17.48 -19.68 -22.56
N LYS A 299 16.47 -19.85 -21.72
CA LYS A 299 16.28 -21.10 -20.94
C LYS A 299 16.19 -22.36 -21.82
N ALA A 300 15.57 -22.26 -22.99
CA ALA A 300 15.40 -23.39 -23.92
C ALA A 300 16.71 -23.73 -24.64
N GLU A 301 17.49 -22.71 -25.00
CA GLU A 301 18.81 -22.86 -25.63
C GLU A 301 19.82 -23.44 -24.64
N VAL A 302 19.86 -22.92 -23.42
CA VAL A 302 20.73 -23.44 -22.34
C VAL A 302 20.38 -24.89 -22.02
N ASN A 303 19.08 -25.25 -22.03
CA ASN A 303 18.55 -26.56 -21.66
C ASN A 303 19.28 -27.10 -20.40
N PRO A 304 19.14 -26.40 -19.26
CA PRO A 304 20.03 -26.55 -18.12
C PRO A 304 19.90 -27.92 -17.46
N GLU A 305 21.03 -28.47 -17.04
CA GLU A 305 21.08 -29.58 -16.09
C GLU A 305 21.04 -29.10 -14.64
N ILE A 306 21.45 -27.85 -14.38
CA ILE A 306 21.36 -27.22 -13.06
C ILE A 306 20.69 -25.85 -13.20
N VAL A 307 19.75 -25.56 -12.30
CA VAL A 307 19.15 -24.24 -12.16
C VAL A 307 19.48 -23.69 -10.78
N LEU A 308 19.94 -22.45 -10.70
CA LEU A 308 20.08 -21.71 -9.45
C LEU A 308 18.95 -20.69 -9.34
N ILE A 309 18.26 -20.64 -8.21
CA ILE A 309 17.20 -19.68 -7.91
C ILE A 309 17.60 -18.87 -6.68
N GLY A 310 17.59 -17.55 -6.81
CA GLY A 310 17.85 -16.70 -5.65
C GLY A 310 17.79 -15.21 -5.92
N ASP A 311 18.43 -14.46 -5.03
CA ASP A 311 18.50 -13.00 -5.06
C ASP A 311 19.84 -12.48 -5.64
N SER A 312 20.28 -11.28 -5.20
CA SER A 312 21.54 -10.65 -5.61
C SER A 312 22.75 -11.53 -5.31
N ILE A 313 22.73 -12.33 -4.24
CA ILE A 313 23.82 -13.24 -3.91
C ILE A 313 23.98 -14.33 -4.98
N THR A 314 22.88 -14.83 -5.52
CA THR A 314 22.92 -15.78 -6.64
C THR A 314 23.24 -15.07 -7.95
N HIS A 315 22.63 -13.91 -8.19
CA HIS A 315 22.82 -13.11 -9.41
C HIS A 315 24.28 -12.73 -9.64
N PHE A 316 24.98 -12.33 -8.58
CA PHE A 316 26.34 -11.82 -8.70
C PHE A 316 27.41 -12.89 -8.90
N TRP A 317 27.08 -14.18 -8.78
CA TRP A 317 28.08 -15.24 -8.94
C TRP A 317 28.63 -15.27 -10.36
N GLY A 318 27.77 -15.44 -11.35
CA GLY A 318 28.12 -15.52 -12.76
C GLY A 318 27.18 -16.42 -13.54
N GLY A 319 27.65 -16.93 -14.69
CA GLY A 319 26.89 -17.83 -15.55
C GLY A 319 25.90 -17.12 -16.47
N GLN A 320 24.98 -17.90 -17.05
CA GLN A 320 24.01 -17.40 -18.02
C GLN A 320 22.62 -17.22 -17.39
N PRO A 321 21.86 -16.17 -17.75
CA PRO A 321 22.32 -15.03 -18.54
C PRO A 321 23.40 -14.23 -17.83
N ASP A 322 24.29 -13.60 -18.61
CA ASP A 322 25.36 -12.75 -18.09
C ASP A 322 24.82 -11.66 -17.14
N GLY A 323 25.52 -11.44 -16.03
CA GLY A 323 25.12 -10.47 -15.00
C GLY A 323 25.58 -9.03 -15.27
N GLY A 324 26.25 -8.77 -16.40
CA GLY A 324 26.77 -7.47 -16.78
C GLY A 324 27.74 -6.89 -15.75
N ARG A 325 27.76 -5.55 -15.66
CA ARG A 325 28.68 -4.80 -14.80
C ARG A 325 28.57 -5.12 -13.30
N MET A 326 27.37 -5.50 -12.83
CA MET A 326 27.13 -5.78 -11.41
C MET A 326 27.30 -7.26 -11.04
N GLY A 327 27.20 -8.15 -12.03
CA GLY A 327 27.35 -9.59 -11.86
C GLY A 327 28.79 -10.09 -12.01
N ASN A 328 28.93 -11.41 -12.17
CA ASN A 328 30.20 -12.07 -12.52
C ASN A 328 31.34 -11.88 -11.49
N ARG A 329 31.01 -11.69 -10.21
CA ARG A 329 31.98 -11.52 -9.11
C ARG A 329 32.67 -12.83 -8.72
N GLY A 330 32.15 -13.95 -9.20
CA GLY A 330 32.61 -15.30 -8.89
C GLY A 330 32.98 -16.13 -10.12
N SER A 331 33.34 -15.52 -11.26
CA SER A 331 33.45 -16.23 -12.55
C SER A 331 34.42 -17.42 -12.54
N GLU A 332 35.58 -17.32 -11.88
CA GLU A 332 36.53 -18.45 -11.86
C GLU A 332 36.03 -19.57 -10.92
N THR A 333 35.31 -19.24 -9.84
CA THR A 333 34.72 -20.27 -8.97
C THR A 333 33.51 -20.93 -9.62
N TRP A 334 32.73 -20.15 -10.39
CA TRP A 334 31.69 -20.69 -11.26
C TRP A 334 32.26 -21.71 -12.23
N GLN A 335 33.35 -21.35 -12.94
CA GLN A 335 34.03 -22.25 -13.86
C GLN A 335 34.62 -23.47 -13.16
N SER A 336 35.21 -23.31 -11.97
CA SER A 336 35.77 -24.42 -11.17
C SER A 336 34.71 -25.41 -10.68
N LEU A 337 33.51 -24.93 -10.36
CA LEU A 337 32.42 -25.78 -9.87
C LEU A 337 31.69 -26.48 -11.02
N PHE A 338 31.26 -25.70 -12.01
CA PHE A 338 30.36 -26.17 -13.04
C PHE A 338 31.07 -26.61 -14.31
N GLY A 339 32.27 -26.11 -14.60
CA GLY A 339 33.01 -26.49 -15.81
C GLY A 339 32.18 -26.29 -17.09
N SER A 340 32.00 -27.35 -17.86
CA SER A 340 31.17 -27.37 -19.09
C SER A 340 29.68 -27.66 -18.84
N ARG A 341 29.25 -27.81 -17.59
CA ARG A 341 27.86 -28.11 -17.25
C ARG A 341 26.94 -26.96 -17.68
N ARG A 342 25.76 -27.31 -18.16
CA ARG A 342 24.74 -26.33 -18.61
C ARG A 342 23.97 -25.81 -17.41
N VAL A 343 24.28 -24.59 -16.99
CA VAL A 343 23.72 -24.00 -15.78
C VAL A 343 22.97 -22.71 -16.09
N LEU A 344 21.74 -22.61 -15.57
CA LEU A 344 20.91 -21.41 -15.69
C LEU A 344 20.84 -20.68 -14.34
N ASN A 345 21.24 -19.42 -14.33
CA ASN A 345 21.25 -18.54 -13.16
C ASN A 345 19.99 -17.66 -13.12
N LEU A 346 19.02 -18.05 -12.28
CA LEU A 346 17.78 -17.32 -11.97
C LEU A 346 17.91 -16.43 -10.72
N GLY A 347 19.10 -15.86 -10.51
CA GLY A 347 19.36 -14.84 -9.50
C GLY A 347 18.96 -13.44 -9.97
N PHE A 348 18.28 -12.70 -9.10
CA PHE A 348 17.80 -11.33 -9.35
C PHE A 348 18.17 -10.38 -8.20
N GLY A 349 18.61 -9.17 -8.52
CA GLY A 349 18.82 -8.13 -7.52
C GLY A 349 17.56 -7.87 -6.68
N TRP A 350 17.72 -7.74 -5.36
CA TRP A 350 16.66 -7.43 -4.40
C TRP A 350 15.49 -8.42 -4.26
N ASP A 351 15.50 -9.51 -5.01
CA ASP A 351 14.39 -10.44 -4.99
C ASP A 351 14.13 -11.01 -3.60
N ARG A 352 12.84 -11.08 -3.28
CA ARG A 352 12.25 -11.75 -2.13
C ARG A 352 11.56 -13.03 -2.60
N THR A 353 11.04 -13.83 -1.66
CA THR A 353 10.27 -15.04 -2.01
C THR A 353 9.11 -14.75 -2.96
N GLN A 354 8.40 -13.63 -2.77
CA GLN A 354 7.30 -13.19 -3.64
C GLN A 354 7.71 -13.04 -5.10
N ASN A 355 8.91 -12.51 -5.33
CA ASN A 355 9.44 -12.25 -6.66
C ASN A 355 9.82 -13.54 -7.37
N VAL A 356 10.48 -14.46 -6.66
CA VAL A 356 10.75 -15.81 -7.15
C VAL A 356 9.45 -16.50 -7.55
N LEU A 357 8.46 -16.51 -6.64
CA LEU A 357 7.16 -17.14 -6.90
C LEU A 357 6.52 -16.60 -8.18
N LYS A 358 6.55 -15.26 -8.38
CA LYS A 358 6.00 -14.65 -9.59
C LYS A 358 6.74 -15.08 -10.84
N ARG A 359 8.06 -15.12 -10.81
CA ARG A 359 8.87 -15.52 -11.98
C ARG A 359 8.67 -16.98 -12.35
N LEU A 360 8.53 -17.86 -11.35
CA LEU A 360 8.15 -19.25 -11.58
C LEU A 360 6.76 -19.34 -12.21
N ASP A 361 5.79 -18.57 -11.71
CA ASP A 361 4.42 -18.51 -12.27
C ASP A 361 4.38 -17.87 -13.68
N LEU A 362 5.40 -17.09 -14.05
CA LEU A 362 5.61 -16.55 -15.40
C LEU A 362 6.41 -17.50 -16.31
N GLY A 363 6.76 -18.68 -15.83
CA GLY A 363 7.24 -19.78 -16.66
C GLY A 363 8.76 -19.92 -16.75
N GLU A 364 9.55 -19.41 -15.80
CA GLU A 364 11.02 -19.59 -15.85
C GLU A 364 11.48 -21.06 -15.86
N LEU A 365 10.66 -21.99 -15.35
CA LEU A 365 10.94 -23.43 -15.35
C LEU A 365 10.16 -24.22 -16.41
N ASP A 366 9.25 -23.59 -17.16
CA ASP A 366 8.38 -24.31 -18.09
C ASP A 366 9.21 -25.00 -19.19
N GLY A 367 8.96 -26.31 -19.36
CA GLY A 367 9.62 -27.15 -20.36
C GLY A 367 11.04 -27.60 -19.98
N LEU A 368 11.57 -27.21 -18.82
CA LEU A 368 12.91 -27.59 -18.38
C LEU A 368 12.90 -28.91 -17.61
N ARG A 369 13.97 -29.71 -17.75
CA ARG A 369 14.21 -30.94 -16.97
C ARG A 369 15.61 -30.95 -16.37
N PRO A 370 15.92 -30.05 -15.43
CA PRO A 370 17.21 -30.05 -14.76
C PRO A 370 17.36 -31.26 -13.85
N LYS A 371 18.58 -31.73 -13.66
CA LYS A 371 18.94 -32.73 -12.65
C LYS A 371 18.87 -32.16 -11.24
N ALA A 372 19.14 -30.86 -11.08
CA ALA A 372 19.07 -30.19 -9.78
C ALA A 372 18.58 -28.74 -9.86
N VAL A 373 17.89 -28.31 -8.81
CA VAL A 373 17.53 -26.91 -8.54
C VAL A 373 18.12 -26.50 -7.20
N VAL A 374 19.03 -25.51 -7.21
CA VAL A 374 19.62 -24.91 -6.01
C VAL A 374 18.81 -23.68 -5.63
N ILE A 375 18.32 -23.60 -4.39
CA ILE A 375 17.49 -22.50 -3.90
C ILE A 375 18.22 -21.78 -2.77
N HIS A 376 18.48 -20.49 -2.95
CA HIS A 376 19.04 -19.59 -1.93
C HIS A 376 18.29 -18.24 -1.97
N ILE A 377 17.33 -18.06 -1.06
CA ILE A 377 16.45 -16.89 -1.03
C ILE A 377 15.97 -16.62 0.40
N GLY A 378 15.70 -15.36 0.71
CA GLY A 378 14.98 -14.96 1.94
C GLY A 378 15.64 -13.81 2.70
N THR A 379 16.89 -13.47 2.43
CA THR A 379 17.58 -12.38 3.16
C THR A 379 16.88 -11.04 2.98
N ASN A 380 16.38 -10.76 1.77
CA ASN A 380 15.69 -9.51 1.45
C ASN A 380 14.30 -9.42 2.09
N ASN A 381 13.65 -10.55 2.39
CA ASN A 381 12.38 -10.55 3.12
C ASN A 381 12.52 -9.96 4.52
N THR A 382 13.71 -9.99 5.11
CA THR A 382 13.96 -9.39 6.43
C THR A 382 13.96 -7.86 6.42
N ALA A 383 14.01 -7.22 5.25
CA ALA A 383 14.08 -5.78 5.12
C ALA A 383 12.68 -5.15 5.04
N GLU A 384 12.46 -4.09 5.80
CA GLU A 384 11.32 -3.19 5.62
C GLU A 384 11.71 -2.07 4.67
N THR A 385 10.89 -1.85 3.64
CA THR A 385 11.04 -0.79 2.65
C THR A 385 9.72 -0.05 2.49
N VAL A 386 9.76 1.09 1.82
CA VAL A 386 8.55 1.86 1.45
C VAL A 386 7.57 1.05 0.59
N ASN A 387 8.05 -0.02 -0.08
CA ASN A 387 7.26 -0.84 -0.98
C ASN A 387 6.79 -2.16 -0.34
N CYS A 388 7.49 -2.65 0.68
CA CYS A 388 7.22 -3.94 1.30
C CYS A 388 7.65 -3.97 2.77
N ARG A 389 6.74 -4.38 3.66
CA ARG A 389 7.09 -4.68 5.06
C ARG A 389 8.09 -5.82 5.14
N ALA A 390 8.81 -5.89 6.26
CA ALA A 390 9.57 -7.08 6.61
C ALA A 390 8.63 -8.28 6.86
N SER A 391 9.06 -9.46 6.45
CA SER A 391 8.41 -10.73 6.78
C SER A 391 8.94 -11.29 8.09
N THR A 392 8.11 -12.02 8.83
CA THR A 392 8.58 -12.79 9.99
C THR A 392 9.38 -14.03 9.54
N PRO A 393 10.19 -14.65 10.42
CA PRO A 393 10.91 -15.88 10.08
C PRO A 393 10.01 -17.02 9.59
N ALA A 394 8.85 -17.21 10.24
CA ALA A 394 7.84 -18.19 9.82
C ALA A 394 7.28 -17.90 8.43
N GLU A 395 6.97 -16.63 8.15
CA GLU A 395 6.48 -16.21 6.83
C GLU A 395 7.50 -16.52 5.72
N ILE A 396 8.78 -16.24 5.97
CA ILE A 396 9.88 -16.53 5.05
C ILE A 396 10.00 -18.03 4.79
N ALA A 397 9.95 -18.85 5.84
CA ALA A 397 10.05 -20.30 5.71
C ALA A 397 8.90 -20.89 4.88
N GLU A 398 7.66 -20.41 5.08
CA GLU A 398 6.51 -20.76 4.25
C GLU A 398 6.65 -20.27 2.80
N GLY A 399 7.19 -19.06 2.59
CA GLY A 399 7.51 -18.54 1.25
C GLY A 399 8.48 -19.45 0.50
N VAL A 400 9.53 -19.91 1.17
CA VAL A 400 10.49 -20.88 0.63
C VAL A 400 9.82 -22.23 0.34
N ALA A 401 8.96 -22.73 1.24
CA ALA A 401 8.19 -23.95 0.99
C ALA A 401 7.32 -23.85 -0.28
N ALA A 402 6.68 -22.70 -0.49
CA ALA A 402 5.88 -22.42 -1.68
C ALA A 402 6.71 -22.38 -2.97
N ILE A 403 7.97 -21.94 -2.91
CA ILE A 403 8.93 -21.99 -4.02
C ILE A 403 9.29 -23.45 -4.33
N ILE A 404 9.67 -24.23 -3.31
CA ILE A 404 9.97 -25.66 -3.47
C ILE A 404 8.80 -26.40 -4.12
N SER A 405 7.57 -26.11 -3.69
CA SER A 405 6.37 -26.71 -4.28
C SER A 405 6.24 -26.40 -5.78
N ARG A 406 6.55 -25.18 -6.21
CA ARG A 406 6.51 -24.81 -7.64
C ARG A 406 7.64 -25.48 -8.42
N CYS A 407 8.85 -25.53 -7.86
CA CYS A 407 9.97 -26.23 -8.47
C CYS A 407 9.67 -27.72 -8.67
N ARG A 408 9.10 -28.40 -7.65
CA ARG A 408 8.72 -29.82 -7.75
C ARG A 408 7.61 -30.06 -8.77
N LYS A 409 6.66 -29.14 -8.89
CA LYS A 409 5.60 -29.24 -9.90
C LYS A 409 6.14 -29.09 -11.31
N ALA A 410 7.02 -28.11 -11.53
CA ALA A 410 7.60 -27.84 -12.85
C ALA A 410 8.67 -28.87 -13.26
N CYS A 411 9.48 -29.31 -12.30
CA CYS A 411 10.62 -30.19 -12.51
C CYS A 411 10.58 -31.37 -11.51
N PRO A 412 9.67 -32.34 -11.68
CA PRO A 412 9.41 -33.40 -10.69
C PRO A 412 10.58 -34.35 -10.44
N GLU A 413 11.49 -34.49 -11.41
CA GLU A 413 12.67 -35.35 -11.32
C GLU A 413 13.89 -34.65 -10.71
N ALA A 414 13.83 -33.32 -10.56
CA ALA A 414 14.98 -32.55 -10.11
C ALA A 414 15.23 -32.75 -8.60
N LYS A 415 16.49 -32.99 -8.24
CA LYS A 415 16.95 -32.90 -6.86
C LYS A 415 16.88 -31.43 -6.41
N ILE A 416 16.18 -31.15 -5.30
CA ILE A 416 16.17 -29.81 -4.72
C ILE A 416 17.32 -29.70 -3.72
N ILE A 417 18.18 -28.69 -3.88
CA ILE A 417 19.21 -28.34 -2.91
C ILE A 417 18.80 -27.02 -2.26
N LEU A 418 18.37 -27.08 -1.00
CA LEU A 418 17.96 -25.92 -0.24
C LEU A 418 19.12 -25.42 0.61
N MET A 419 19.54 -24.18 0.37
CA MET A 419 20.58 -23.52 1.14
C MET A 419 19.99 -22.86 2.40
N ALA A 420 20.73 -22.91 3.50
CA ALA A 420 20.55 -21.95 4.58
C ALA A 420 20.80 -20.52 4.06
N VAL A 421 20.01 -19.56 4.55
CA VAL A 421 20.21 -18.15 4.22
C VAL A 421 21.51 -17.68 4.86
N PHE A 422 22.38 -17.06 4.07
CA PHE A 422 23.72 -16.71 4.52
C PHE A 422 23.69 -15.59 5.58
N PRO A 423 24.64 -15.61 6.53
CA PRO A 423 24.76 -14.52 7.48
C PRO A 423 25.11 -13.21 6.79
N ARG A 424 24.68 -12.08 7.39
CA ARG A 424 24.98 -10.72 6.94
C ARG A 424 25.28 -9.80 8.10
N GLY A 425 25.93 -8.67 7.81
CA GLY A 425 26.36 -7.72 8.83
C GLY A 425 27.68 -8.12 9.46
N GLU A 426 28.54 -7.12 9.68
CA GLU A 426 29.93 -7.30 10.09
C GLU A 426 30.06 -8.07 11.40
N LYS A 427 29.22 -7.74 12.40
CA LYS A 427 29.31 -8.23 13.77
C LYS A 427 28.23 -9.26 14.06
N ALA A 428 28.52 -10.18 14.99
CA ALA A 428 27.54 -11.16 15.48
C ALA A 428 26.28 -10.50 16.09
N SER A 429 26.42 -9.27 16.60
CA SER A 429 25.35 -8.48 17.22
C SER A 429 24.43 -7.76 16.22
N ASP A 430 24.66 -7.89 14.91
CA ASP A 430 23.74 -7.32 13.91
C ASP A 430 22.33 -7.92 14.10
N PRO A 431 21.26 -7.11 14.23
CA PRO A 431 19.91 -7.62 14.48
C PRO A 431 19.43 -8.63 13.45
N LYS A 432 19.88 -8.54 12.19
CA LYS A 432 19.52 -9.50 11.14
C LYS A 432 20.11 -10.88 11.40
N ARG A 433 21.20 -11.02 12.18
CA ARG A 433 21.77 -12.33 12.53
C ARG A 433 20.82 -13.18 13.36
N ALA A 434 20.10 -12.58 14.30
CA ALA A 434 19.11 -13.29 15.10
C ALA A 434 17.94 -13.77 14.22
N VAL A 435 17.41 -12.88 13.38
CA VAL A 435 16.31 -13.18 12.44
C VAL A 435 16.69 -14.31 11.48
N LEU A 436 17.88 -14.25 10.88
CA LEU A 436 18.34 -15.28 9.94
C LEU A 436 18.60 -16.63 10.61
N ARG A 437 19.06 -16.64 11.87
CA ARG A 437 19.20 -17.87 12.66
C ARG A 437 17.83 -18.54 12.86
N GLU A 438 16.81 -17.76 13.16
CA GLU A 438 15.44 -18.27 13.31
C GLU A 438 14.88 -18.79 11.97
N VAL A 439 15.08 -18.03 10.88
CA VAL A 439 14.72 -18.48 9.51
C VAL A 439 15.37 -19.82 9.20
N ASN A 440 16.69 -19.95 9.39
CA ASN A 440 17.42 -21.18 9.09
C ASN A 440 16.97 -22.34 9.98
N GLY A 441 16.65 -22.09 11.26
CA GLY A 441 16.06 -23.09 12.15
C GLY A 441 14.72 -23.63 11.63
N LEU A 442 13.83 -22.74 11.16
CA LEU A 442 12.54 -23.11 10.59
C LEU A 442 12.68 -23.83 9.24
N LEU A 443 13.60 -23.37 8.38
CA LEU A 443 13.92 -24.05 7.12
C LEU A 443 14.42 -25.48 7.38
N ALA A 444 15.33 -25.66 8.35
CA ALA A 444 15.88 -26.96 8.74
C ALA A 444 14.82 -27.90 9.37
N ALA A 445 13.86 -27.34 10.10
CA ALA A 445 12.79 -28.10 10.76
C ALA A 445 11.64 -28.48 9.81
N GLY A 446 11.38 -27.68 8.76
CA GLY A 446 10.26 -27.89 7.84
C GLY A 446 10.70 -28.17 6.40
N PRO A 447 10.89 -27.14 5.55
CA PRO A 447 11.26 -27.29 4.13
C PRO A 447 12.40 -28.28 3.82
N ALA A 448 13.43 -28.32 4.67
CA ALA A 448 14.57 -29.24 4.56
C ALA A 448 14.21 -30.73 4.73
N LYS A 449 13.08 -31.03 5.40
CA LYS A 449 12.59 -32.39 5.65
C LYS A 449 11.67 -32.91 4.56
N LEU A 450 11.30 -32.08 3.58
CA LEU A 450 10.46 -32.51 2.47
C LEU A 450 11.19 -33.58 1.63
N PRO A 451 10.49 -34.61 1.12
CA PRO A 451 11.10 -35.65 0.31
C PRO A 451 11.81 -35.06 -0.93
N GLY A 452 13.03 -35.52 -1.20
CA GLY A 452 13.84 -35.05 -2.35
C GLY A 452 14.57 -33.73 -2.14
N VAL A 453 14.49 -33.12 -0.94
CA VAL A 453 15.25 -31.91 -0.58
C VAL A 453 16.54 -32.30 0.14
N THR A 454 17.67 -31.76 -0.34
CA THR A 454 18.96 -31.79 0.34
C THR A 454 19.21 -30.44 0.98
N TRP A 455 19.30 -30.41 2.30
CA TRP A 455 19.63 -29.21 3.07
C TRP A 455 21.14 -28.98 3.12
N LEU A 456 21.57 -27.74 2.87
CA LEU A 456 22.97 -27.35 2.96
C LEU A 456 23.11 -26.07 3.79
N ASP A 457 23.57 -26.22 5.02
CA ASP A 457 23.92 -25.11 5.91
C ASP A 457 25.43 -24.93 5.97
N ILE A 458 25.88 -23.74 5.56
CA ILE A 458 27.28 -23.34 5.58
C ILE A 458 27.51 -22.09 6.42
N THR A 459 26.57 -21.76 7.32
CA THR A 459 26.62 -20.55 8.16
C THR A 459 27.98 -20.37 8.83
N ASP A 460 28.50 -21.43 9.46
CA ASP A 460 29.77 -21.36 10.19
C ASP A 460 30.99 -21.13 9.29
N LYS A 461 30.94 -21.52 8.01
CA LYS A 461 32.04 -21.31 7.06
C LYS A 461 32.22 -19.84 6.69
N TRP A 462 31.22 -18.99 6.93
CA TRP A 462 31.28 -17.55 6.68
C TRP A 462 31.84 -16.75 7.87
N LEU A 463 31.95 -17.37 9.04
CA LEU A 463 32.20 -16.67 10.30
C LEU A 463 33.64 -16.84 10.78
N LYS A 464 34.21 -15.73 11.23
CA LYS A 464 35.41 -15.72 12.07
C LYS A 464 35.09 -16.30 13.46
N PRO A 465 36.11 -16.66 14.27
CA PRO A 465 35.92 -17.11 15.65
C PRO A 465 35.14 -16.12 16.55
N ASP A 466 35.21 -14.81 16.25
CA ASP A 466 34.45 -13.76 16.95
C ASP A 466 32.98 -13.64 16.48
N GLY A 467 32.54 -14.51 15.56
CA GLY A 467 31.22 -14.50 14.94
C GLY A 467 31.02 -13.43 13.85
N GLY A 468 32.04 -12.62 13.56
CA GLY A 468 32.01 -11.60 12.52
C GLY A 468 32.27 -12.14 11.11
N ILE A 469 31.97 -11.33 10.09
CA ILE A 469 32.28 -11.64 8.68
C ILE A 469 33.51 -10.85 8.22
N SER A 470 34.43 -11.48 7.50
CA SER A 470 35.58 -10.78 6.91
C SER A 470 35.22 -10.08 5.60
N ARG A 471 35.76 -8.87 5.40
CA ARG A 471 35.72 -8.17 4.10
C ARG A 471 36.42 -8.94 2.98
N ASP A 472 37.32 -9.87 3.34
CA ASP A 472 38.03 -10.70 2.36
C ASP A 472 37.10 -11.66 1.60
N ILE A 473 35.94 -12.00 2.16
CA ILE A 473 34.96 -12.91 1.55
C ILE A 473 33.64 -12.19 1.21
N MET A 474 33.25 -11.20 2.00
CA MET A 474 32.10 -10.33 1.74
C MET A 474 32.48 -8.87 1.99
N PRO A 475 32.93 -8.12 0.96
CA PRO A 475 33.45 -6.76 1.13
C PRO A 475 32.48 -5.77 1.78
N ASP A 476 31.17 -6.00 1.62
CA ASP A 476 30.07 -5.22 2.20
C ASP A 476 29.30 -5.99 3.30
N PHE A 477 29.84 -7.12 3.76
CA PHE A 477 29.24 -8.00 4.75
C PHE A 477 27.88 -8.59 4.34
N LEU A 478 27.60 -8.68 3.03
CA LEU A 478 26.39 -9.31 2.49
C LEU A 478 26.68 -10.11 1.23
N HIS A 479 27.35 -9.50 0.24
CA HIS A 479 27.57 -10.09 -1.06
C HIS A 479 28.95 -10.74 -1.12
N PRO A 480 29.04 -12.04 -1.45
CA PRO A 480 30.31 -12.71 -1.66
C PRO A 480 31.11 -12.07 -2.80
N ASN A 481 32.44 -12.05 -2.65
CA ASN A 481 33.37 -11.90 -3.75
C ASN A 481 33.84 -13.29 -4.23
N GLN A 482 34.81 -13.33 -5.15
CA GLN A 482 35.42 -14.58 -5.64
C GLN A 482 35.81 -15.57 -4.53
N LYS A 483 36.43 -15.12 -3.44
CA LYS A 483 36.81 -15.99 -2.30
C LYS A 483 35.58 -16.48 -1.53
N GLY A 484 34.59 -15.62 -1.33
CA GLY A 484 33.32 -16.03 -0.72
C GLY A 484 32.56 -17.05 -1.56
N TYR A 485 32.52 -16.86 -2.88
CA TYR A 485 31.90 -17.84 -3.78
C TYR A 485 32.64 -19.18 -3.81
N ALA A 486 33.95 -19.22 -3.54
CA ALA A 486 34.68 -20.49 -3.39
C ALA A 486 34.14 -21.32 -2.22
N ILE A 487 33.82 -20.69 -1.09
CA ILE A 487 33.20 -21.36 0.07
C ILE A 487 31.87 -22.01 -0.32
N TRP A 488 31.04 -21.27 -1.07
CA TRP A 488 29.77 -21.81 -1.56
C TRP A 488 29.99 -22.93 -2.58
N ALA A 489 30.96 -22.77 -3.48
CA ALA A 489 31.29 -23.75 -4.50
C ALA A 489 31.70 -25.09 -3.91
N ASP A 490 32.63 -25.07 -2.95
CA ASP A 490 33.15 -26.27 -2.30
C ASP A 490 32.05 -27.03 -1.55
N ALA A 491 31.09 -26.31 -0.98
CA ALA A 491 29.96 -26.92 -0.29
C ALA A 491 28.93 -27.53 -1.25
N LEU A 492 28.72 -26.93 -2.43
CA LEU A 492 27.79 -27.48 -3.44
C LEU A 492 28.36 -28.70 -4.15
N ARG A 493 29.68 -28.74 -4.40
CA ARG A 493 30.36 -29.80 -5.16
C ARG A 493 29.95 -31.23 -4.76
N PRO A 494 29.92 -31.64 -3.48
CA PRO A 494 29.56 -33.01 -3.10
C PRO A 494 28.06 -33.33 -3.22
N VAL A 495 27.18 -32.31 -3.29
CA VAL A 495 25.72 -32.52 -3.31
C VAL A 495 25.10 -32.35 -4.69
N LEU A 496 25.82 -31.78 -5.64
CA LEU A 496 25.38 -31.69 -7.03
C LEU A 496 25.33 -33.08 -7.69
N PRO A 497 24.33 -33.35 -8.55
CA PRO A 497 24.28 -34.60 -9.29
C PRO A 497 25.48 -34.72 -10.25
N GLN A 498 25.96 -35.94 -10.45
CA GLN A 498 27.01 -36.23 -11.43
C GLN A 498 26.53 -36.01 -12.86
#